data_AF-A0A135S1F3-F1
#
_entry.id   AF-A0A135S1F3-F1
#
_cell.length_a   1.000
_cell.length_b   1.000
_cell.length_c   1.000
_cell.angle_alpha   90.00
_cell.angle_beta   90.00
_cell.angle_gamma   90.00
#
_symmetry.space_group_name_H-M   'P 1'
#
loop_
_entity.id
_entity.type
_entity.pdbx_description
1 polymer ?
#
loop_
_entity_poly.entity_id
_entity_poly.type
_entity_poly.pdbx_seq_one_letter_code
_entity_poly.pdbx_strand_id
1 'polypeptide(L)'
;MAAQNPTGGDPAGLPMPSRNPLPLSASQEAQIRDIYHARVRNACAPEIKGSFFPGSHLTPFPLSPFSVALSGEYALLQVPILPKPSTALALQILHLKKAPSFADCALNRTFTVSFVCRTQLRAMNGCMKAHATPEEHDAAREEWFAKRMERQKERERKAVKKAQQEDFIREWWGLPEKDAETRRKEEEKMRLGERVGGYAARDRKSVAAEERR
;
A
#
# COMPACT_ATOMS: atom_id res chain seq x y z
N MET A 1 30.37 -20.35 -23.15
CA MET A 1 29.18 -21.07 -23.64
C MET A 1 28.05 -20.07 -23.72
N ALA A 2 27.47 -19.92 -24.92
CA ALA A 2 26.68 -18.78 -25.37
C ALA A 2 25.29 -18.64 -24.69
N ALA A 3 24.76 -17.43 -24.77
CA ALA A 3 23.44 -17.00 -24.31
C ALA A 3 22.29 -17.80 -24.94
N GLN A 4 21.25 -18.03 -24.15
CA GLN A 4 19.89 -18.27 -24.65
C GLN A 4 18.93 -17.41 -23.84
N ASN A 5 18.44 -16.36 -24.48
CA ASN A 5 17.18 -15.71 -24.14
C ASN A 5 16.11 -16.36 -25.03
N PRO A 6 14.99 -16.85 -24.47
CA PRO A 6 13.75 -16.94 -25.21
C PRO A 6 12.78 -15.84 -24.73
N THR A 7 12.48 -14.95 -25.68
CA THR A 7 11.17 -14.34 -26.02
C THR A 7 10.08 -14.22 -24.94
N GLY A 8 9.48 -13.02 -24.92
CA GLY A 8 8.53 -12.57 -23.92
C GLY A 8 7.20 -13.29 -23.86
N GLY A 9 6.63 -13.27 -22.66
CA GLY A 9 5.27 -13.68 -22.32
C GLY A 9 5.02 -13.28 -20.86
N ASP A 10 4.27 -12.19 -20.67
CA ASP A 10 3.59 -11.71 -19.45
C ASP A 10 4.40 -11.61 -18.12
N PRO A 11 4.01 -10.76 -17.15
CA PRO A 11 4.60 -10.80 -15.80
C PRO A 11 4.08 -12.03 -15.05
N ALA A 12 4.37 -13.23 -15.54
CA ALA A 12 4.15 -14.47 -14.83
C ALA A 12 5.03 -14.44 -13.58
N GLY A 13 4.38 -14.43 -12.42
CA GLY A 13 5.02 -14.45 -11.11
C GLY A 13 6.10 -15.53 -11.06
N LEU A 14 7.24 -15.20 -10.45
CA LEU A 14 8.32 -16.15 -10.23
C LEU A 14 7.75 -17.42 -9.56
N PRO A 15 8.13 -18.63 -10.00
CA PRO A 15 7.62 -19.87 -9.42
C PRO A 15 7.93 -19.90 -7.92
N MET A 16 6.86 -19.91 -7.11
CA MET A 16 6.96 -19.83 -5.67
C MET A 16 7.63 -21.12 -5.13
N PRO A 17 8.63 -21.04 -4.22
CA PRO A 17 9.34 -22.22 -3.73
C PRO A 17 8.47 -23.08 -2.80
N SER A 18 7.82 -24.10 -3.38
CA SER A 18 7.05 -25.17 -2.72
C SER A 18 5.82 -24.73 -1.90
N ARG A 19 4.82 -25.61 -1.85
CA ARG A 19 3.57 -25.45 -1.06
C ARG A 19 3.78 -25.39 0.46
N ASN A 20 5.01 -25.60 0.95
CA ASN A 20 5.35 -25.44 2.36
C ASN A 20 6.05 -24.09 2.55
N PRO A 21 5.47 -23.13 3.30
CA PRO A 21 6.01 -21.77 3.36
C PRO A 21 7.39 -21.77 3.99
N LEU A 22 8.36 -21.16 3.30
CA LEU A 22 9.69 -20.91 3.84
C LEU A 22 9.58 -20.11 5.15
N PRO A 23 10.27 -20.49 6.24
CA PRO A 23 10.28 -19.71 7.47
C PRO A 23 11.02 -18.38 7.22
N LEU A 24 10.27 -17.29 7.20
CA LEU A 24 10.80 -15.94 6.99
C LEU A 24 11.31 -15.36 8.33
N SER A 25 12.17 -14.34 8.25
CA SER A 25 12.53 -13.59 9.45
C SER A 25 11.33 -12.77 9.93
N ALA A 26 11.24 -12.49 11.24
CA ALA A 26 10.16 -11.68 11.80
C ALA A 26 9.98 -10.31 11.11
N SER A 27 11.08 -9.72 10.64
CA SER A 27 11.07 -8.47 9.87
C SER A 27 10.47 -8.62 8.47
N GLN A 28 10.70 -9.74 7.80
CA GLN A 28 10.13 -10.04 6.47
C GLN A 28 8.62 -10.31 6.60
N GLU A 29 8.21 -11.05 7.63
CA GLU A 29 6.79 -11.28 7.91
C GLU A 29 6.05 -9.99 8.28
N ALA A 30 6.71 -9.05 8.96
CA ALA A 30 6.13 -7.73 9.21
C ALA A 30 5.85 -6.97 7.90
N GLN A 31 6.78 -7.01 6.93
CA GLN A 31 6.58 -6.38 5.61
C GLN A 31 5.42 -7.03 4.84
N ILE A 32 5.25 -8.34 4.93
CA ILE A 32 4.10 -9.04 4.33
C ILE A 32 2.79 -8.59 5.00
N ARG A 33 2.78 -8.52 6.34
CA ARG A 33 1.62 -8.01 7.10
C ARG A 33 1.27 -6.58 6.72
N ASP A 34 2.26 -5.73 6.43
CA ASP A 34 2.01 -4.34 6.00
C ASP A 34 1.33 -4.28 4.63
N ILE A 35 1.77 -5.10 3.67
CA ILE A 35 1.12 -5.24 2.35
C ILE A 35 -0.32 -5.72 2.52
N TYR A 36 -0.51 -6.78 3.30
CA TYR A 36 -1.81 -7.35 3.60
C TYR A 36 -2.74 -6.32 4.27
N HIS A 37 -2.31 -5.63 5.34
CA HIS A 37 -3.11 -4.61 6.00
C HIS A 37 -3.36 -3.39 5.11
N ALA A 38 -2.48 -3.06 4.17
CA ALA A 38 -2.73 -2.00 3.19
C ALA A 38 -3.87 -2.39 2.24
N ARG A 39 -3.89 -3.62 1.72
CA ARG A 39 -4.98 -4.13 0.88
C ARG A 39 -6.32 -4.14 1.62
N VAL A 40 -6.35 -4.68 2.84
CA VAL A 40 -7.56 -4.71 3.69
C VAL A 40 -8.08 -3.29 3.94
N ARG A 41 -7.19 -2.34 4.25
CA ARG A 41 -7.59 -0.93 4.43
C ARG A 41 -8.13 -0.29 3.16
N ASN A 42 -7.54 -0.59 1.99
CA ASN A 42 -8.01 -0.07 0.72
C ASN A 42 -9.38 -0.64 0.34
N ALA A 43 -9.61 -1.94 0.57
CA ALA A 43 -10.89 -2.60 0.34
C ALA A 43 -11.99 -2.05 1.27
N CYS A 44 -11.67 -1.81 2.55
CA CYS A 44 -12.62 -1.28 3.53
C CYS A 44 -12.73 0.25 3.56
N ALA A 45 -11.91 0.98 2.79
CA ALA A 45 -11.97 2.44 2.72
C ALA A 45 -13.37 3.03 2.42
N PRO A 46 -14.18 2.50 1.47
CA PRO A 46 -15.53 3.01 1.22
C PRO A 46 -16.46 2.87 2.43
N GLU A 47 -16.48 1.68 3.05
CA GLU A 47 -17.26 1.37 4.26
C GLU A 47 -16.88 2.29 5.44
N ILE A 48 -15.58 2.57 5.59
CA ILE A 48 -15.05 3.42 6.66
C ILE A 48 -15.38 4.89 6.43
N LYS A 49 -15.29 5.37 5.17
CA LYS A 49 -15.50 6.78 4.81
C LYS A 49 -16.99 7.17 4.76
N GLY A 50 -17.89 6.21 4.98
CA GLY A 50 -19.33 6.43 5.09
C GLY A 50 -20.03 6.46 3.73
N SER A 51 -19.71 5.51 2.84
CA SER A 51 -20.57 5.26 1.68
C SER A 51 -21.89 4.63 2.12
N PHE A 52 -22.90 5.49 2.16
CA PHE A 52 -24.15 5.32 1.42
C PHE A 52 -24.84 3.96 1.61
N PHE A 53 -25.87 3.97 2.45
CA PHE A 53 -26.87 2.92 2.57
C PHE A 53 -27.20 2.28 1.19
N PRO A 54 -27.06 0.95 1.02
CA PRO A 54 -27.59 0.27 -0.15
C PRO A 54 -29.10 0.15 0.04
N GLY A 55 -29.81 1.15 -0.47
CA GLY A 55 -31.27 1.21 -0.42
C GLY A 55 -31.87 1.87 -1.64
N SER A 56 -31.20 1.88 -2.80
CA SER A 56 -31.81 2.27 -4.07
C SER A 56 -30.95 1.73 -5.21
N HIS A 57 -31.41 0.63 -5.80
CA HIS A 57 -31.20 0.36 -7.22
C HIS A 57 -31.63 1.63 -7.99
N LEU A 58 -30.79 2.18 -8.87
CA LEU A 58 -31.14 2.81 -10.16
C LEU A 58 -29.93 3.55 -10.78
N THR A 59 -29.47 2.97 -11.89
CA THR A 59 -28.90 3.59 -13.09
C THR A 59 -27.48 4.22 -13.06
N PRO A 60 -26.58 3.77 -13.95
CA PRO A 60 -25.37 4.52 -14.30
C PRO A 60 -25.76 5.69 -15.20
N PHE A 61 -25.65 6.92 -14.69
CA PHE A 61 -25.71 8.09 -15.57
C PHE A 61 -24.43 8.14 -16.41
N PRO A 62 -24.53 8.23 -17.74
CA PRO A 62 -23.37 8.27 -18.61
C PRO A 62 -22.62 9.59 -18.42
N LEU A 63 -21.30 9.48 -18.43
CA LEU A 63 -20.36 10.58 -18.57
C LEU A 63 -20.79 11.47 -19.74
N SER A 64 -21.20 12.70 -19.46
CA SER A 64 -21.25 13.75 -20.47
C SER A 64 -19.98 14.59 -20.37
N PRO A 65 -19.26 14.79 -21.50
CA PRO A 65 -18.14 15.70 -21.59
C PRO A 65 -18.66 17.06 -22.03
N PHE A 66 -18.64 18.07 -21.17
CA PHE A 66 -18.77 19.44 -21.63
C PHE A 66 -17.61 20.29 -21.14
N SER A 67 -16.71 20.49 -22.10
CA SER A 67 -15.57 21.39 -22.10
C SER A 67 -15.95 22.81 -21.66
N VAL A 68 -14.98 23.37 -20.96
CA VAL A 68 -14.66 24.79 -20.82
C VAL A 68 -15.03 25.61 -22.06
N ALA A 69 -15.74 26.73 -21.85
CA ALA A 69 -15.67 27.90 -22.71
C ALA A 69 -15.85 29.18 -21.87
N LEU A 70 -14.77 29.97 -21.77
CA LEU A 70 -14.77 31.35 -21.31
C LEU A 70 -15.29 32.25 -22.43
N SER A 71 -16.36 32.99 -22.19
CA SER A 71 -16.69 34.33 -22.75
C SER A 71 -17.88 34.79 -21.88
N GLY A 72 -17.83 35.88 -21.11
CA GLY A 72 -17.54 37.22 -21.58
C GLY A 72 -18.82 37.87 -22.10
N GLU A 73 -19.79 38.15 -21.23
CA GLU A 73 -20.83 39.16 -21.48
C GLU A 73 -21.56 39.53 -20.17
N TYR A 74 -21.31 40.76 -19.72
CA TYR A 74 -22.10 41.46 -18.72
C TYR A 74 -23.45 41.80 -19.35
N ALA A 75 -24.53 41.20 -18.85
CA ALA A 75 -25.88 41.70 -19.07
C ALA A 75 -26.57 41.86 -17.71
N LEU A 76 -26.64 43.11 -17.25
CA LEU A 76 -27.56 43.54 -16.21
C LEU A 76 -28.98 43.35 -16.74
N LEU A 77 -29.73 42.40 -16.18
CA LEU A 77 -31.18 42.32 -16.35
C LEU A 77 -31.84 41.95 -15.03
N GLN A 78 -32.67 42.90 -14.58
CA GLN A 78 -33.79 42.82 -13.64
C GLN A 78 -34.00 41.46 -12.94
N VAL A 79 -33.90 41.47 -11.61
CA VAL A 79 -34.41 40.40 -10.73
C VAL A 79 -35.93 40.51 -10.62
N PRO A 80 -36.74 39.56 -11.13
CA PRO A 80 -38.09 39.37 -10.64
C PRO A 80 -38.03 38.68 -9.27
N ILE A 81 -38.62 39.34 -8.30
CA ILE A 81 -38.76 38.95 -6.90
C ILE A 81 -39.54 37.63 -6.84
N LEU A 82 -38.86 36.49 -6.62
CA LEU A 82 -39.54 35.22 -6.37
C LEU A 82 -40.14 35.19 -4.94
N PRO A 83 -41.36 34.67 -4.76
CA PRO A 83 -41.97 34.54 -3.45
C PRO A 83 -41.21 33.51 -2.60
N LYS A 84 -40.95 33.88 -1.34
CA LYS A 84 -40.24 33.06 -0.34
C LYS A 84 -40.85 31.65 -0.27
N PRO A 85 -40.08 30.56 -0.44
CA PRO A 85 -40.58 29.23 -0.15
C PRO A 85 -40.84 29.13 1.37
N SER A 86 -42.04 28.65 1.70
CA SER A 86 -42.47 28.32 3.06
C SER A 86 -41.34 27.61 3.82
N THR A 87 -40.99 28.17 4.97
CA THR A 87 -39.86 27.78 5.85
C THR A 87 -39.93 26.34 6.37
N ALA A 88 -40.99 25.59 6.05
CA ALA A 88 -41.15 24.20 6.45
C ALA A 88 -40.37 23.19 5.59
N LEU A 89 -40.15 23.46 4.29
CA LEU A 89 -39.45 22.49 3.42
C LEU A 89 -37.91 22.61 3.48
N ALA A 90 -37.38 23.78 3.80
CA ALA A 90 -35.92 23.99 3.90
C ALA A 90 -35.28 23.29 5.11
N LEU A 91 -36.07 23.01 6.17
CA LEU A 91 -35.60 22.30 7.38
C LEU A 91 -35.48 20.78 7.18
N GLN A 92 -36.17 20.21 6.20
CA GLN A 92 -36.08 18.77 5.88
C GLN A 92 -34.89 18.45 4.96
N ILE A 93 -34.39 19.42 4.19
CA ILE A 93 -33.26 19.22 3.26
C ILE A 93 -31.90 19.33 3.98
N LEU A 94 -31.82 20.00 5.13
CA LEU A 94 -30.57 20.15 5.90
C LEU A 94 -30.26 18.97 6.84
N HIS A 95 -31.17 17.98 6.94
CA HIS A 95 -30.95 16.74 7.68
C HIS A 95 -30.61 15.55 6.76
N LEU A 96 -29.91 15.79 5.64
CA LEU A 96 -29.04 14.75 5.06
C LEU A 96 -27.95 14.42 6.10
N LYS A 97 -28.33 13.62 7.09
CA LYS A 97 -27.49 13.02 8.11
C LYS A 97 -26.48 12.14 7.41
N LYS A 98 -25.33 12.71 7.06
CA LYS A 98 -24.14 11.89 6.83
C LYS A 98 -23.91 11.12 8.13
N ALA A 99 -24.04 9.80 8.09
CA ALA A 99 -23.61 8.99 9.21
C ALA A 99 -22.13 9.34 9.47
N PRO A 100 -21.76 9.76 10.69
CA PRO A 100 -20.37 10.11 10.97
C PRO A 100 -19.53 8.86 10.72
N SER A 101 -18.42 9.03 10.00
CA SER A 101 -17.45 7.94 9.84
C SER A 101 -16.95 7.50 11.22
N PHE A 102 -16.38 6.30 11.32
CA PHE A 102 -15.73 5.89 12.57
C PHE A 102 -14.68 6.92 13.02
N ALA A 103 -13.93 7.48 12.06
CA ALA A 103 -12.95 8.52 12.32
C ALA A 103 -13.60 9.76 12.98
N ASP A 104 -14.70 10.27 12.42
CA ASP A 104 -15.40 11.44 12.95
C ASP A 104 -15.99 11.19 14.34
N CYS A 105 -16.54 9.99 14.59
CA CYS A 105 -17.08 9.62 15.89
C CYS A 105 -15.97 9.44 16.94
N ALA A 106 -14.80 8.93 16.55
CA ALA A 106 -13.67 8.71 17.46
C ALA A 106 -12.92 10.00 17.83
N LEU A 107 -13.12 11.11 17.10
CA LEU A 107 -12.51 12.40 17.45
C LEU A 107 -12.90 12.80 18.89
N ASN A 108 -11.88 13.11 19.70
CA ASN A 108 -11.99 13.55 21.10
C ASN A 108 -12.63 12.54 22.08
N ARG A 109 -12.77 11.28 21.69
CA ARG A 109 -13.23 10.20 22.56
C ARG A 109 -12.11 9.17 22.62
N THR A 110 -11.53 8.93 23.79
CA THR A 110 -10.48 7.90 23.96
C THR A 110 -11.01 6.74 24.78
N PHE A 111 -11.69 7.03 25.89
CA PHE A 111 -12.20 6.02 26.82
C PHE A 111 -13.60 5.49 26.45
N THR A 112 -14.44 6.30 25.80
CA THR A 112 -15.86 5.96 25.55
C THR A 112 -16.16 5.50 24.12
N VAL A 113 -15.15 5.37 23.24
CA VAL A 113 -15.31 5.05 21.81
C VAL A 113 -16.05 3.74 21.59
N SER A 114 -15.69 2.69 22.34
CA SER A 114 -16.27 1.35 22.20
C SER A 114 -17.78 1.33 22.46
N PHE A 115 -18.27 2.25 23.30
CA PHE A 115 -19.69 2.34 23.66
C PHE A 115 -20.43 3.33 22.75
N VAL A 116 -19.89 4.56 22.60
CA VAL A 116 -20.54 5.64 21.85
C VAL A 116 -20.51 5.39 20.35
N CYS A 117 -19.38 4.91 19.82
CA CYS A 117 -19.18 4.67 18.39
C CYS A 117 -19.35 3.19 18.01
N ARG A 118 -20.11 2.41 18.80
CA ARG A 118 -20.20 0.95 18.65
C ARG A 118 -20.64 0.51 17.26
N THR A 119 -21.52 1.29 16.61
CA THR A 119 -22.10 0.94 15.31
C THR A 119 -21.07 1.13 14.21
N GLN A 120 -20.38 2.26 14.20
CA GLN A 120 -19.30 2.54 13.25
C GLN A 120 -18.11 1.58 13.47
N LEU A 121 -17.76 1.29 14.72
CA LEU A 121 -16.70 0.36 15.08
C LEU A 121 -17.00 -1.06 14.61
N ARG A 122 -18.25 -1.54 14.75
CA ARG A 122 -18.68 -2.86 14.27
C ARG A 122 -18.69 -2.94 12.76
N ALA A 123 -19.14 -1.90 12.05
CA ALA A 123 -19.14 -1.85 10.60
C ALA A 123 -17.70 -1.96 10.05
N MET A 124 -16.79 -1.11 10.55
CA MET A 124 -15.37 -1.15 10.17
C MET A 124 -14.73 -2.50 10.49
N ASN A 125 -14.87 -2.99 11.73
CA ASN A 125 -14.28 -4.27 12.13
C ASN A 125 -14.90 -5.46 11.39
N GLY A 126 -16.18 -5.38 11.03
CA GLY A 126 -16.86 -6.36 10.20
C GLY A 126 -16.20 -6.50 8.84
N CYS A 127 -15.99 -5.37 8.15
CA CYS A 127 -15.27 -5.36 6.88
C CYS A 127 -13.83 -5.88 7.01
N MET A 128 -13.09 -5.40 8.01
CA MET A 128 -11.70 -5.84 8.21
C MET A 128 -11.61 -7.34 8.48
N LYS A 129 -12.56 -7.93 9.21
CA LYS A 129 -12.62 -9.38 9.46
C LYS A 129 -13.05 -10.17 8.23
N ALA A 130 -13.94 -9.62 7.38
CA ALA A 130 -14.36 -10.27 6.16
C ALA A 130 -13.21 -10.44 5.15
N HIS A 131 -12.32 -9.44 5.06
CA HIS A 131 -11.11 -9.51 4.23
C HIS A 131 -9.90 -10.14 4.93
N ALA A 132 -10.07 -10.61 6.17
CA ALA A 132 -8.99 -11.26 6.91
C ALA A 132 -8.86 -12.75 6.56
N THR A 133 -8.75 -13.07 5.27
CA THR A 133 -8.65 -14.45 4.80
C THR A 133 -7.18 -14.89 4.71
N PRO A 134 -6.89 -16.18 4.99
CA PRO A 134 -5.56 -16.74 4.74
C PRO A 134 -5.10 -16.60 3.28
N GLU A 135 -6.05 -16.70 2.34
CA GLU A 135 -5.80 -16.55 0.89
C GLU A 135 -5.26 -15.16 0.55
N GLU A 136 -5.85 -14.08 1.10
CA GLU A 136 -5.35 -12.72 0.90
C GLU A 136 -3.95 -12.52 1.51
N HIS A 137 -3.67 -13.19 2.63
CA HIS A 137 -2.35 -13.17 3.25
C HIS A 137 -1.30 -13.90 2.39
N ASP A 138 -1.66 -15.03 1.78
CA ASP A 138 -0.79 -15.75 0.85
C ASP A 138 -0.59 -14.98 -0.46
N ALA A 139 -1.63 -14.31 -0.98
CA ALA A 139 -1.50 -13.41 -2.13
C ALA A 139 -0.60 -12.19 -1.82
N ALA A 140 -0.61 -11.69 -0.58
CA ALA A 140 0.30 -10.63 -0.14
C ALA A 140 1.75 -11.15 -0.02
N ARG A 141 1.94 -12.40 0.42
CA ARG A 141 3.23 -13.07 0.46
C ARG A 141 3.78 -13.28 -0.95
N GLU A 142 2.96 -13.72 -1.90
CA GLU A 142 3.34 -13.87 -3.31
C GLU A 142 3.76 -12.54 -3.94
N GLU A 143 3.00 -11.46 -3.70
CA GLU A 143 3.40 -10.11 -4.14
C GLU A 143 4.74 -9.68 -3.52
N TRP A 144 4.95 -9.93 -2.22
CA TRP A 144 6.21 -9.60 -1.55
C TRP A 144 7.41 -10.33 -2.16
N PHE A 145 7.23 -11.61 -2.53
CA PHE A 145 8.26 -12.40 -3.22
C PHE A 145 8.46 -11.93 -4.67
N ALA A 146 7.39 -11.61 -5.40
CA ALA A 146 7.47 -11.09 -6.77
C ALA A 146 8.25 -9.76 -6.83
N LYS A 147 8.02 -8.88 -5.85
CA LYS A 147 8.75 -7.60 -5.70
C LYS A 147 10.23 -7.75 -5.31
N ARG A 148 10.74 -8.97 -5.08
CA ARG A 148 12.15 -9.17 -4.69
C ARG A 148 13.13 -8.65 -5.75
N MET A 149 12.86 -8.94 -7.03
CA MET A 149 13.73 -8.46 -8.12
C MET A 149 13.68 -6.94 -8.26
N GLU A 150 12.51 -6.33 -7.99
CA GLU A 150 12.35 -4.88 -7.98
C GLU A 150 13.12 -4.23 -6.84
N ARG A 151 13.01 -4.75 -5.61
CA ARG A 151 13.79 -4.27 -4.45
C ARG A 151 15.28 -4.37 -4.70
N GLN A 152 15.75 -5.43 -5.35
CA GLN A 152 17.15 -5.58 -5.70
C GLN A 152 17.61 -4.51 -6.68
N LYS A 153 16.88 -4.31 -7.79
CA LYS A 153 17.17 -3.23 -8.75
C LYS A 153 17.12 -1.85 -8.11
N GLU A 154 16.17 -1.62 -7.21
CA GLU A 154 16.06 -0.35 -6.49
C GLU A 154 17.25 -0.12 -5.55
N ARG A 155 17.71 -1.14 -4.84
CA ARG A 155 18.92 -1.09 -4.00
C ARG A 155 20.17 -0.81 -4.84
N GLU A 156 20.34 -1.49 -5.98
CA GLU A 156 21.42 -1.25 -6.93
C GLU A 156 21.40 0.21 -7.43
N ARG A 157 20.23 0.72 -7.86
CA ARG A 157 20.07 2.11 -8.29
C ARG A 157 20.39 3.11 -7.17
N LYS A 158 19.89 2.88 -5.96
CA LYS A 158 20.15 3.77 -4.80
C LYS A 158 21.62 3.75 -4.40
N ALA A 159 22.27 2.61 -4.51
CA ALA A 159 23.68 2.50 -4.19
C ALA A 159 24.60 3.12 -5.23
N VAL A 160 24.30 3.02 -6.53
CA VAL A 160 25.03 3.77 -7.56
C VAL A 160 24.93 5.27 -7.28
N LYS A 161 23.72 5.77 -6.96
CA LYS A 161 23.54 7.18 -6.58
C LYS A 161 24.29 7.55 -5.30
N LYS A 162 24.31 6.67 -4.30
CA LYS A 162 25.06 6.89 -3.06
C LYS A 162 26.57 6.90 -3.29
N ALA A 163 27.09 6.02 -4.13
CA ALA A 163 28.50 5.99 -4.52
C ALA A 163 28.88 7.29 -5.24
N GLN A 164 28.10 7.71 -6.24
CA GLN A 164 28.28 8.99 -6.92
C GLN A 164 28.23 10.18 -5.94
N GLN A 165 27.29 10.17 -5.00
CA GLN A 165 27.18 11.20 -3.97
C GLN A 165 28.38 11.20 -3.02
N GLU A 166 28.88 10.02 -2.63
CA GLU A 166 30.08 9.88 -1.78
C GLU A 166 31.33 10.36 -2.51
N ASP A 167 31.49 10.03 -3.80
CA ASP A 167 32.60 10.49 -4.63
C ASP A 167 32.58 12.01 -4.79
N PHE A 168 31.40 12.57 -5.08
CA PHE A 168 31.22 14.02 -5.14
C PHE A 168 31.54 14.70 -3.81
N ILE A 169 31.06 14.17 -2.68
CA ILE A 169 31.40 14.69 -1.35
C ILE A 169 32.91 14.58 -1.12
N ARG A 170 33.55 13.48 -1.52
CA ARG A 170 34.99 13.27 -1.31
C ARG A 170 35.84 14.27 -2.09
N GLU A 171 35.49 14.48 -3.38
CA GLU A 171 36.09 15.50 -4.23
C GLU A 171 35.86 16.90 -3.68
N TRP A 172 34.62 17.22 -3.29
CA TRP A 172 34.24 18.51 -2.73
C TRP A 172 35.03 18.87 -1.47
N TRP A 173 35.23 17.90 -0.57
CA TRP A 173 35.98 18.10 0.67
C TRP A 173 37.50 17.92 0.51
N GLY A 174 37.99 17.65 -0.71
CA GLY A 174 39.43 17.46 -0.98
C GLY A 174 40.04 16.26 -0.27
N LEU A 175 39.24 15.24 0.07
CA LEU A 175 39.75 14.02 0.69
C LEU A 175 40.54 13.19 -0.34
N PRO A 176 41.61 12.47 0.06
CA PRO A 176 42.37 11.58 -0.83
C PRO A 176 41.48 10.50 -1.42
N GLU A 177 41.78 9.82 -2.54
CA GLU A 177 40.94 8.74 -3.10
C GLU A 177 40.73 7.57 -2.11
N LYS A 178 39.65 6.78 -2.25
CA LYS A 178 39.44 5.56 -1.44
C LYS A 178 40.49 4.50 -1.82
N ASP A 179 41.06 3.81 -0.84
CA ASP A 179 42.01 2.73 -1.07
C ASP A 179 41.39 1.61 -1.93
N ALA A 180 42.19 0.97 -2.78
CA ALA A 180 41.73 -0.11 -3.66
C ALA A 180 41.07 -1.29 -2.91
N GLU A 181 41.53 -1.58 -1.70
CA GLU A 181 40.93 -2.60 -0.82
C GLU A 181 39.54 -2.18 -0.32
N THR A 182 39.36 -0.91 0.05
CA THR A 182 38.07 -0.39 0.50
C THR A 182 37.05 -0.38 -0.62
N ARG A 183 37.46 0.02 -1.84
CA ARG A 183 36.61 -0.02 -3.04
C ARG A 183 36.20 -1.46 -3.38
N ARG A 184 37.11 -2.43 -3.29
CA ARG A 184 36.79 -3.87 -3.45
C ARG A 184 35.77 -4.38 -2.42
N LYS A 185 35.94 -4.05 -1.14
CA LYS A 185 34.99 -4.44 -0.08
C LYS A 185 33.62 -3.80 -0.27
N GLU A 186 33.59 -2.54 -0.72
CA GLU A 186 32.35 -1.84 -1.04
C GLU A 186 31.65 -2.45 -2.27
N GLU A 187 32.39 -2.75 -3.34
CA GLU A 187 31.90 -3.45 -4.52
C GLU A 187 31.37 -4.85 -4.19
N GLU A 188 32.07 -5.63 -3.37
CA GLU A 188 31.62 -6.95 -2.91
C GLU A 188 30.33 -6.85 -2.09
N LYS A 189 30.27 -5.89 -1.16
CA LYS A 189 29.07 -5.59 -0.39
C LYS A 189 27.90 -5.15 -1.27
N MET A 190 28.20 -4.46 -2.37
CA MET A 190 27.22 -4.05 -3.37
C MET A 190 26.69 -5.21 -4.22
N ARG A 191 27.53 -6.21 -4.49
CA ARG A 191 27.15 -7.43 -5.22
C ARG A 191 26.36 -8.40 -4.35
N LEU A 192 26.48 -8.32 -3.02
CA LEU A 192 25.75 -9.18 -2.11
C LEU A 192 24.26 -8.86 -2.13
N GLY A 193 23.45 -9.77 -2.67
CA GLY A 193 21.99 -9.62 -2.77
C GLY A 193 21.26 -9.63 -1.42
N GLU A 194 19.96 -9.33 -1.48
CA GLU A 194 19.07 -9.41 -0.32
C GLU A 194 18.94 -10.86 0.17
N ARG A 195 19.30 -11.10 1.44
CA ARG A 195 19.13 -12.41 2.09
C ARG A 195 17.66 -12.59 2.51
N VAL A 196 17.01 -13.64 1.99
CA VAL A 196 15.64 -14.03 2.33
C VAL A 196 15.66 -15.21 3.30
N GLY A 197 14.85 -15.16 4.36
CA GLY A 197 14.82 -16.17 5.43
C GLY A 197 15.61 -15.79 6.69
N GLY A 198 15.30 -16.47 7.79
CA GLY A 198 16.03 -16.36 9.05
C GLY A 198 17.36 -17.13 9.05
N TYR A 199 18.20 -16.89 10.07
CA TYR A 199 19.35 -17.75 10.32
C TYR A 199 18.87 -19.15 10.74
N ALA A 200 19.51 -20.20 10.23
CA ALA A 200 19.32 -21.52 10.81
C ALA A 200 19.73 -21.46 12.29
N ALA A 201 18.86 -21.92 13.20
CA ALA A 201 19.21 -22.05 14.60
C ALA A 201 20.50 -22.89 14.71
N ARG A 202 21.50 -22.39 15.45
CA ARG A 202 22.83 -23.02 15.55
C ARG A 202 22.74 -24.48 16.01
N ASP A 203 21.66 -24.85 16.71
CA ASP A 203 21.49 -26.15 17.36
C ASP A 203 20.66 -27.16 16.56
N ARG A 204 20.20 -26.83 15.34
CA ARG A 204 19.50 -27.79 14.49
C ARG A 204 20.52 -28.62 13.71
N LYS A 205 20.83 -29.84 14.19
CA LYS A 205 21.54 -30.84 13.38
C LYS A 205 20.75 -31.02 12.08
N SER A 206 21.41 -30.85 10.94
CA SER A 206 20.78 -31.18 9.65
C SER A 206 20.36 -32.64 9.70
N VAL A 207 19.13 -32.97 9.28
CA VAL A 207 18.64 -34.36 9.20
C VAL A 207 19.64 -35.24 8.41
N ALA A 208 20.33 -34.65 7.42
CA ALA A 208 21.41 -35.27 6.65
C ALA A 208 22.68 -35.66 7.45
N ALA A 209 22.82 -35.21 8.70
CA ALA A 209 23.89 -35.60 9.63
C ALA A 209 23.42 -36.64 10.66
N GLU A 210 22.11 -36.74 10.90
CA GLU A 210 21.47 -37.78 11.72
C GLU A 210 21.43 -39.11 10.96
N GLU A 211 21.10 -39.07 9.66
CA GLU A 211 20.93 -40.24 8.77
C GLU A 211 22.26 -40.89 8.32
N ARG A 212 23.41 -40.33 8.75
CA ARG A 212 24.76 -40.90 8.50
C ARG A 212 25.37 -41.59 9.73
N ARG A 213 24.59 -41.81 10.79
CA ARG A 213 24.97 -42.60 11.97
C ARG A 213 24.15 -43.86 12.05
#